data_AF-A0A8D0EY41-F1
#
_entry.id   AF-A0A8D0EY41-F1
#
_cell.length_a   1.000
_cell.length_b   1.000
_cell.length_c   1.000
_cell.angle_alpha   90.00
_cell.angle_beta   90.00
_cell.angle_gamma   90.00
#
_symmetry.space_group_name_H-M   'P 1'
#
loop_
_entity.id
_entity.type
_entity.pdbx_description
1 polymer ?
#
loop_
_entity_poly.entity_id
_entity_poly.type
_entity_poly.pdbx_seq_one_letter_code
_entity_poly.pdbx_strand_id
1 'polypeptide(L)'
;MSIYSEQLLAFSDPFINRQRANDFIQTDTRLEAISRERMRKRIKSPQERQREICEDYYPCEQYAFHHGYAAAYRHYFGRRRTK
;
A
#
# COMPACT_ATOMS: atom_id res chain seq x y z
N MET A 1 25.02 35.11 16.69
CA MET A 1 24.50 34.04 17.58
C MET A 1 23.07 34.41 17.93
N SER A 2 22.07 33.66 17.42
CA SER A 2 20.70 33.49 17.99
C SER A 2 19.58 33.17 16.97
N ILE A 3 19.88 32.99 15.68
CA ILE A 3 18.88 32.53 14.67
C ILE A 3 18.41 31.08 14.92
N TYR A 4 19.15 30.30 15.72
CA TYR A 4 18.81 28.92 16.08
C TYR A 4 17.86 28.79 17.28
N SER A 5 17.48 29.91 17.93
CA SER A 5 16.63 29.86 19.13
C SER A 5 15.12 29.92 18.83
N GLU A 6 14.70 30.54 17.71
CA GLU A 6 13.28 30.64 17.34
C GLU A 6 12.70 29.35 16.73
N GLN A 7 13.54 28.48 16.15
CA GLN A 7 13.10 27.20 15.59
C GLN A 7 12.73 26.16 16.67
N LEU A 8 13.30 26.27 17.88
CA LEU A 8 13.04 25.32 18.97
C LEU A 8 11.74 25.60 19.74
N LEU A 9 11.25 26.85 19.75
CA LEU A 9 10.01 27.22 20.44
C LEU A 9 8.74 26.87 19.64
N ALA A 10 8.84 26.60 18.34
CA ALA A 10 7.69 26.21 17.51
C ALA A 10 7.36 24.72 17.59
N PHE A 11 8.19 23.90 18.24
CA PHE A 11 7.96 22.45 18.38
C PHE A 11 7.02 22.10 19.54
N SER A 12 6.72 23.06 20.42
CA SER A 12 5.98 22.81 21.68
C SER A 12 4.52 23.28 21.67
N ASP A 13 3.99 23.70 20.53
CA ASP A 13 2.56 24.03 20.38
C ASP A 13 1.87 22.98 19.49
N PRO A 14 0.98 22.13 20.03
CA PRO A 14 0.24 21.16 19.23
C PRO A 14 -0.77 21.81 18.27
N PHE A 15 -1.00 23.13 18.36
CA PHE A 15 -1.96 23.85 17.53
C PHE A 15 -1.27 24.82 16.56
N ILE A 16 -0.95 24.31 15.37
CA ILE A 16 -0.46 25.14 14.26
C ILE A 16 -1.61 25.92 13.60
N ASN A 17 -1.38 27.19 13.27
CA ASN A 17 -2.36 27.99 12.54
C ASN A 17 -2.46 27.54 11.06
N ARG A 18 -3.58 27.87 10.39
CA ARG A 18 -3.84 27.47 9.00
C ARG A 18 -2.74 27.89 8.02
N GLN A 19 -2.12 29.05 8.24
CA GLN A 19 -1.08 29.57 7.35
C GLN A 19 0.18 28.70 7.43
N ARG A 20 0.65 28.38 8.63
CA ARG A 20 1.79 27.47 8.86
C ARG A 20 1.49 26.04 8.45
N ALA A 21 0.25 25.58 8.61
CA ALA A 21 -0.16 24.24 8.18
C ALA A 21 0.00 24.04 6.66
N ASN A 22 -0.23 25.08 5.86
CA ASN A 22 -0.06 25.01 4.41
C ASN A 22 1.40 24.77 4.00
N ASP A 23 2.37 25.29 4.77
CA ASP A 23 3.80 25.10 4.50
C ASP A 23 4.24 23.63 4.60
N PHE A 24 3.52 22.82 5.39
CA PHE A 24 3.75 21.37 5.50
C PHE A 24 3.06 20.56 4.39
N ILE A 25 2.05 21.13 3.72
CA ILE A 25 1.32 20.46 2.63
C ILE A 25 2.02 20.77 1.32
N GLN A 26 3.08 20.03 1.01
CA GLN A 26 3.74 20.10 -0.30
C GLN A 26 2.82 19.48 -1.37
N THR A 27 2.22 20.32 -2.21
CA THR A 27 1.28 19.90 -3.27
C THR A 27 1.87 18.89 -4.24
N ASP A 28 3.16 19.00 -4.54
CA ASP A 28 3.86 18.09 -5.46
C ASP A 28 4.00 16.68 -4.87
N THR A 29 4.27 16.58 -3.56
CA THR A 29 4.35 15.29 -2.87
C THR A 29 3.00 14.58 -2.80
N ARG A 30 1.88 15.35 -2.80
CA ARG A 30 0.53 14.79 -2.76
C ARG A 30 0.18 14.10 -4.09
N LEU A 31 0.49 14.72 -5.22
CA LEU A 31 0.25 14.09 -6.53
C LEU A 31 1.12 12.85 -6.73
N GLU A 32 2.38 12.89 -6.29
CA GLU A 32 3.28 11.74 -6.26
C GLU A 32 2.81 10.64 -5.30
N ALA A 33 2.28 10.98 -4.13
CA ALA A 33 1.67 10.01 -3.22
C ALA A 33 0.44 9.34 -3.86
N ILE A 34 -0.41 10.12 -4.52
CA ILE A 34 -1.60 9.60 -5.22
C ILE A 34 -1.19 8.74 -6.43
N SER A 35 -0.16 9.12 -7.18
CA SER A 35 0.33 8.35 -8.33
C SER A 35 0.94 7.04 -7.86
N ARG A 36 1.77 7.04 -6.80
CA ARG A 36 2.33 5.84 -6.17
C ARG A 36 1.25 4.91 -5.62
N GLU A 37 0.23 5.47 -4.98
CA GLU A 37 -0.91 4.69 -4.49
C GLU A 37 -1.72 4.07 -5.64
N ARG A 38 -1.95 4.82 -6.73
CA ARG A 38 -2.57 4.27 -7.96
C ARG A 38 -1.71 3.21 -8.62
N MET A 39 -0.39 3.38 -8.66
CA MET A 39 0.55 2.40 -9.20
C MET A 39 0.57 1.12 -8.36
N ARG A 40 0.57 1.21 -7.02
CA ARG A 40 0.43 0.06 -6.12
C ARG A 40 -0.88 -0.70 -6.37
N LYS A 41 -2.00 0.01 -6.49
CA LYS A 41 -3.29 -0.62 -6.81
C LYS A 41 -3.34 -1.26 -8.20
N ARG A 42 -2.60 -0.71 -9.18
CA ARG A 42 -2.55 -1.25 -10.56
C ARG A 42 -1.56 -2.39 -10.73
N ILE A 43 -0.40 -2.32 -10.07
CA ILE A 43 0.66 -3.31 -10.15
C ILE A 43 0.50 -4.27 -8.99
N LYS A 44 -0.48 -5.17 -9.12
CA LYS A 44 -0.65 -6.28 -8.19
C LYS A 44 0.56 -7.21 -8.31
N SER A 45 1.13 -7.62 -7.18
CA SER A 45 2.16 -8.66 -7.18
C SER A 45 1.61 -9.96 -7.80
N PRO A 46 2.45 -10.82 -8.38
CA PRO A 46 2.01 -12.14 -8.83
C PRO A 46 1.33 -12.94 -7.71
N GLN A 47 1.74 -12.76 -6.44
CA GLN A 47 1.11 -13.40 -5.29
C GLN A 47 -0.29 -12.84 -5.01
N GLU A 48 -0.47 -11.51 -5.05
CA GLU A 48 -1.81 -10.90 -4.92
C GLU A 48 -2.74 -11.36 -6.03
N ARG A 49 -2.25 -11.44 -7.27
CA ARG A 49 -3.06 -11.95 -8.38
C ARG A 49 -3.46 -13.41 -8.16
N GLN A 50 -2.54 -14.26 -7.70
CA GLN A 50 -2.84 -15.65 -7.36
C GLN A 50 -3.86 -15.76 -6.24
N ARG A 51 -3.75 -14.89 -5.23
CA ARG A 51 -4.69 -14.78 -4.12
C ARG A 51 -6.08 -14.42 -4.61
N GLU A 52 -6.21 -13.36 -5.40
CA GLU A 52 -7.51 -12.92 -5.95
C GLU A 52 -8.19 -14.03 -6.77
N ILE A 53 -7.44 -14.70 -7.65
CA ILE A 53 -7.97 -15.84 -8.43
C ILE A 53 -8.48 -16.98 -7.54
N CYS A 54 -7.82 -17.18 -6.40
CA CYS A 54 -8.16 -18.24 -5.45
C CYS A 54 -9.34 -17.83 -4.56
N GLU A 55 -9.49 -16.55 -4.21
CA GLU A 55 -10.67 -15.98 -3.54
C GLU A 55 -11.92 -16.04 -4.43
N ASP A 56 -11.75 -15.87 -5.75
CA ASP A 56 -12.84 -16.00 -6.73
C ASP A 56 -13.33 -17.46 -6.92
N TYR A 57 -12.61 -18.46 -6.39
CA TYR A 57 -12.95 -19.88 -6.53
C TYR A 57 -13.02 -20.55 -5.16
N TYR A 58 -14.25 -20.69 -4.64
CA TYR A 58 -14.54 -21.19 -3.29
C TYR A 58 -13.75 -22.44 -2.85
N PRO A 59 -13.55 -23.49 -3.69
CA PRO A 59 -12.71 -24.62 -3.30
C PRO A 59 -11.24 -24.26 -3.08
N CYS A 60 -10.68 -23.33 -3.87
CA CYS A 60 -9.33 -22.83 -3.67
C CYS A 60 -9.23 -21.98 -2.41
N GLU A 61 -10.20 -21.11 -2.16
CA GLU A 61 -10.26 -20.31 -0.93
C GLU A 61 -10.29 -21.20 0.32
N GLN A 62 -11.16 -22.21 0.34
CA GLN A 62 -11.26 -23.17 1.46
C GLN A 62 -9.93 -23.91 1.69
N TYR A 63 -9.25 -24.34 0.63
CA TYR A 63 -7.94 -24.99 0.72
C TYR A 63 -6.84 -24.02 1.17
N ALA A 64 -6.92 -22.76 0.75
CA ALA A 64 -5.96 -21.72 1.11
C ALA A 64 -5.98 -21.41 2.61
N PHE A 65 -7.12 -21.55 3.30
CA PHE A 65 -7.19 -21.40 4.76
C PHE A 65 -6.28 -22.39 5.51
N HIS A 66 -6.03 -23.57 4.94
CA HIS A 66 -5.20 -24.61 5.58
C HIS A 66 -3.76 -24.65 5.05
N HIS A 67 -3.58 -24.40 3.74
CA HIS A 67 -2.29 -24.61 3.06
C HIS A 67 -1.66 -23.32 2.50
N GLY A 68 -2.37 -22.20 2.58
CA GLY A 68 -1.97 -20.91 2.00
C GLY A 68 -2.26 -20.78 0.51
N TYR A 69 -2.41 -19.53 0.06
CA TYR A 69 -2.79 -19.19 -1.32
C TYR A 69 -1.82 -19.71 -2.39
N ALA A 70 -0.51 -19.71 -2.13
CA ALA A 70 0.46 -20.21 -3.10
C ALA A 70 0.34 -21.72 -3.35
N ALA A 71 0.06 -22.51 -2.31
CA ALA A 71 -0.17 -23.95 -2.44
C ALA A 71 -1.52 -24.24 -3.08
N ALA A 72 -2.57 -23.55 -2.63
CA ALA A 72 -3.93 -23.65 -3.19
C ALA A 72 -3.96 -23.32 -4.68
N TYR A 73 -3.34 -22.20 -5.07
CA TYR A 73 -3.28 -21.79 -6.46
C TYR A 73 -2.59 -22.84 -7.33
N ARG A 74 -1.48 -23.44 -6.86
CA ARG A 74 -0.82 -24.53 -7.59
C ARG A 74 -1.66 -25.81 -7.65
N HIS A 75 -2.41 -26.13 -6.59
CA HIS A 75 -3.26 -27.30 -6.54
C HIS A 75 -4.38 -27.26 -7.58
N TYR A 76 -5.08 -26.12 -7.70
CA TYR A 76 -6.22 -25.97 -8.60
C TYR A 76 -5.84 -25.43 -9.99
N PHE A 77 -4.90 -24.48 -10.07
CA PHE A 77 -4.54 -23.78 -11.32
C PHE A 77 -3.11 -24.09 -11.81
N GLY A 78 -2.31 -24.84 -11.05
CA GLY A 78 -0.92 -25.17 -11.39
C GLY A 78 -0.75 -26.31 -12.39
N ARG A 79 -1.83 -27.04 -12.73
CA ARG A 79 -1.82 -28.00 -13.83
C ARG A 79 -1.76 -27.24 -15.16
N ARG A 80 -0.54 -27.09 -15.68
CA ARG A 80 -0.30 -26.55 -17.02
C ARG A 80 -1.12 -27.36 -18.04
N ARG A 81 -1.84 -26.63 -18.88
CA ARG A 81 -2.26 -27.07 -20.21
C ARG A 81 -1.00 -27.53 -20.94
N THR A 82 -0.76 -28.82 -21.02
CA THR A 82 0.12 -29.39 -22.03
C THR A 82 -0.54 -29.09 -23.37
N LYS A 83 0.12 -28.26 -24.18
CA LYS A 83 -0.23 -28.08 -25.59
C LYS A 83 0.32 -29.27 -26.37
#